data_AF-A0A7V2XZS3-F1
#
_entry.id   AF-A0A7V2XZS3-F1
#
_cell.length_a   1.000
_cell.length_b   1.000
_cell.length_c   1.000
_cell.angle_alpha   90.00
_cell.angle_beta   90.00
_cell.angle_gamma   90.00
#
_symmetry.space_group_name_H-M   'P 1'
#
loop_
_entity.id
_entity.type
_entity.pdbx_description
1 polymer ?
#
loop_
_entity_poly.entity_id
_entity_poly.type
_entity_poly.pdbx_seq_one_letter_code
_entity_poly.pdbx_strand_id
1 'polypeptide(L)'
;MSLIKRTLSEKLVALSRQFPVVSVTGPRQSGKTTLARMVFHHHDYVSLEDPDEREFALTDPRGFLRRFSEGVILDEIQRAPGFCPTSRAWWIRILCPTGHEVDVVIDTGRSLVPVEIKSGETIDPSFFDGLRYFISLGSPALKTGVLVHGGEALYRREQFVIRPWYRCV
;
A
#
# COMPACT_ATOMS: atom_id res chain seq x y z
N MET A 1 15.26 -11.42 -24.84
CA MET A 1 15.65 -10.91 -23.51
C MET A 1 14.96 -11.77 -22.46
N SER A 2 15.68 -12.61 -21.72
CA SER A 2 15.06 -13.44 -20.67
C SER A 2 14.68 -12.54 -19.50
N LEU A 3 13.37 -12.45 -19.23
CA LEU A 3 12.86 -11.75 -18.05
C LEU A 3 13.27 -12.54 -16.82
N ILE A 4 14.11 -11.94 -15.97
CA ILE A 4 14.50 -12.52 -14.68
C ILE A 4 13.21 -12.80 -13.88
N LYS A 5 12.98 -14.07 -13.52
CA LYS A 5 11.82 -14.47 -12.72
C LYS A 5 11.93 -13.78 -11.36
N ARG A 6 11.07 -12.79 -11.12
CA ARG A 6 11.09 -12.01 -9.86
C ARG A 6 10.43 -12.84 -8.77
N THR A 7 11.17 -13.11 -7.68
CA THR A 7 10.66 -13.87 -6.52
C THR A 7 9.38 -13.27 -5.94
N LEU A 8 9.22 -11.95 -6.03
CA LEU A 8 8.04 -11.23 -5.52
C LEU A 8 6.76 -11.45 -6.34
N SER A 9 6.83 -11.96 -7.58
CA SER A 9 5.65 -12.14 -8.43
C SER A 9 4.62 -13.07 -7.79
N GLU A 10 5.06 -14.20 -7.24
CA GLU A 10 4.17 -15.21 -6.65
C GLU A 10 3.48 -14.68 -5.38
N LYS A 11 4.24 -13.97 -4.54
CA LYS A 11 3.71 -13.30 -3.34
C LYS A 11 2.70 -12.21 -3.71
N LEU A 12 2.97 -11.45 -4.77
CA LEU A 12 2.13 -10.36 -5.21
C LEU A 12 0.76 -10.86 -5.73
N VAL A 13 0.74 -11.96 -6.49
CA VAL A 13 -0.49 -12.63 -6.93
C VAL A 13 -1.26 -13.23 -5.74
N ALA A 14 -0.56 -13.82 -4.77
CA ALA A 14 -1.22 -14.38 -3.59
C ALA A 14 -1.94 -13.29 -2.78
N LEU A 15 -1.29 -12.14 -2.59
CA LEU A 15 -1.87 -10.99 -1.88
C LEU A 15 -3.02 -10.37 -2.67
N SER A 16 -2.92 -10.27 -4.01
CA SER A 16 -3.98 -9.69 -4.83
C SER A 16 -5.26 -10.52 -4.88
N ARG A 17 -5.22 -11.80 -4.47
CA ARG A 17 -6.43 -12.64 -4.34
C ARG A 17 -7.11 -12.48 -2.99
N GLN A 18 -6.40 -11.97 -1.99
CA GLN A 18 -6.89 -11.85 -0.61
C GLN A 18 -7.31 -10.42 -0.28
N PHE A 19 -6.65 -9.44 -0.89
CA PHE A 19 -6.87 -8.03 -0.58
C PHE A 19 -7.35 -7.26 -1.80
N PRO A 20 -8.38 -6.41 -1.65
CA PRO A 20 -8.82 -5.51 -2.71
C PRO A 20 -7.81 -4.40 -2.97
N VAL A 21 -6.80 -4.20 -2.12
CA VAL A 21 -5.71 -3.25 -2.39
C VAL A 21 -4.38 -3.90 -2.01
N VAL A 22 -3.39 -3.84 -2.91
CA VAL A 22 -2.03 -4.33 -2.65
C VAL A 22 -1.03 -3.24 -2.98
N SER A 23 -0.21 -2.84 -2.01
CA SER A 23 0.83 -1.83 -2.27
C SER A 23 2.16 -2.48 -2.66
N VAL A 24 2.88 -1.90 -3.64
CA VAL A 24 4.25 -2.29 -3.99
C VAL A 24 5.18 -1.12 -3.72
N THR A 25 6.06 -1.27 -2.72
CA THR A 25 7.03 -0.26 -2.29
C THR A 25 8.47 -0.71 -2.57
N GLY A 26 9.43 0.20 -2.37
CA GLY A 26 10.87 -0.08 -2.52
C GLY A 26 11.65 1.03 -3.24
N PRO A 27 12.98 0.88 -3.42
CA PRO A 27 13.87 1.92 -3.92
C PRO A 27 13.47 2.50 -5.28
N ARG A 28 13.90 3.74 -5.57
CA ARG A 28 13.81 4.28 -6.94
C ARG A 28 14.55 3.35 -7.90
N GLN A 29 14.01 3.18 -9.10
CA GLN A 29 14.60 2.34 -10.17
C GLN A 29 14.77 0.84 -9.84
N SER A 30 14.11 0.32 -8.79
CA SER A 30 14.08 -1.14 -8.52
C SER A 30 13.13 -1.94 -9.44
N GLY A 31 12.43 -1.26 -10.36
CA GLY A 31 11.53 -1.87 -11.32
C GLY A 31 10.19 -2.33 -10.73
N LYS A 32 9.66 -1.61 -9.74
CA LYS A 32 8.33 -1.89 -9.12
C LYS A 32 7.20 -1.82 -10.15
N THR A 33 7.16 -0.75 -10.93
CA THR A 33 6.22 -0.55 -12.02
C THR A 33 6.33 -1.66 -13.05
N THR A 34 7.55 -2.03 -13.42
CA THR A 34 7.81 -3.16 -14.33
C THR A 34 7.26 -4.47 -13.76
N LEU A 35 7.51 -4.76 -12.48
CA LEU A 35 6.98 -5.96 -11.82
C LEU A 35 5.45 -5.97 -11.80
N ALA A 36 4.82 -4.88 -11.37
CA ALA A 36 3.36 -4.78 -11.30
C ALA A 36 2.73 -4.97 -12.68
N ARG A 37 3.26 -4.28 -13.70
CA ARG A 37 2.76 -4.40 -15.09
C ARG A 37 3.01 -5.78 -15.70
N MET A 38 4.07 -6.48 -15.31
CA MET A 38 4.29 -7.86 -15.76
C MET A 38 3.29 -8.83 -15.11
N VAL A 39 3.11 -8.72 -13.80
CA VAL A 39 2.24 -9.63 -13.03
C VAL A 39 0.77 -9.40 -13.38
N PHE A 40 0.36 -8.14 -13.50
CA PHE A 40 -1.02 -7.73 -13.76
C PHE A 40 -1.13 -7.04 -15.12
N HIS A 41 -0.62 -7.69 -16.15
CA HIS A 41 -0.61 -7.18 -17.53
C HIS A 41 -2.00 -6.97 -18.13
N HIS A 42 -3.04 -7.56 -17.53
CA HIS A 42 -4.44 -7.34 -17.90
C HIS A 42 -5.08 -6.14 -17.20
N HIS A 43 -4.45 -5.59 -16.14
CA HIS A 43 -4.98 -4.43 -15.45
C HIS A 43 -4.60 -3.16 -16.20
N ASP A 44 -5.50 -2.17 -16.15
CA ASP A 44 -5.18 -0.85 -16.62
C ASP A 44 -4.03 -0.25 -15.80
N TYR A 45 -3.25 0.61 -16.43
CA TYR A 45 -2.14 1.31 -15.79
C TYR A 45 -2.36 2.81 -15.89
N VAL A 46 -2.35 3.48 -14.74
CA VAL A 46 -2.47 4.94 -14.65
C VAL A 46 -1.39 5.49 -13.74
N SER A 47 -0.66 6.51 -14.23
CA SER A 47 0.30 7.25 -13.42
C SER A 47 -0.32 8.55 -12.95
N LEU A 48 -0.28 8.83 -11.66
CA LEU A 48 -0.74 10.11 -11.09
C LEU A 48 0.34 11.21 -11.13
N GLU A 49 1.42 10.99 -11.89
CA GLU A 49 2.23 12.10 -12.38
C GLU A 49 1.52 12.92 -13.45
N ASP A 50 0.61 12.28 -14.20
CA ASP A 50 -0.25 12.97 -15.14
C ASP A 50 -1.18 13.92 -14.35
N PRO A 51 -1.12 15.23 -14.62
CA PRO A 51 -1.91 16.22 -13.88
C PRO A 51 -3.41 16.03 -14.07
N ASP A 52 -3.88 15.55 -15.23
CA ASP A 52 -5.29 15.38 -15.53
C ASP A 52 -5.84 14.15 -14.80
N GLU A 53 -5.11 13.03 -14.84
CA GLU A 53 -5.48 11.81 -14.10
C GLU A 53 -5.45 12.07 -12.58
N ARG A 54 -4.47 12.84 -12.09
CA ARG A 54 -4.40 13.24 -10.70
C ARG A 54 -5.57 14.14 -10.30
N GLU A 55 -5.87 15.17 -11.08
CA GLU A 55 -6.99 16.07 -10.80
C GLU A 55 -8.30 15.29 -10.77
N PHE A 56 -8.54 14.40 -11.72
CA PHE A 56 -9.73 13.58 -11.73
C PHE A 56 -9.80 12.63 -10.53
N ALA A 57 -8.71 11.94 -10.22
CA ALA A 57 -8.63 11.08 -9.04
C ALA A 57 -8.98 11.84 -7.75
N LEU A 58 -8.56 13.10 -7.61
CA LEU A 58 -8.82 13.93 -6.44
C LEU A 58 -10.23 14.52 -6.41
N THR A 59 -10.76 14.96 -7.55
CA THR A 59 -12.05 15.67 -7.65
C THR A 59 -13.25 14.72 -7.67
N ASP A 60 -13.15 13.57 -8.34
CA ASP A 60 -14.17 12.51 -8.30
C ASP A 60 -13.51 11.12 -8.24
N PRO A 61 -13.04 10.69 -7.05
CA PRO A 61 -12.43 9.37 -6.87
C PRO A 61 -13.34 8.22 -7.31
N ARG A 62 -14.66 8.35 -7.14
CA ARG A 62 -15.61 7.28 -7.52
C ARG A 62 -15.81 7.21 -9.02
N GLY A 63 -15.89 8.35 -9.71
CA GLY A 63 -15.91 8.42 -11.17
C GLY A 63 -14.62 7.90 -11.78
N PHE A 64 -13.48 8.29 -11.21
CA PHE A 64 -12.16 7.82 -11.63
C PHE A 64 -12.08 6.29 -11.58
N LEU A 65 -12.45 5.67 -10.46
CA LEU A 65 -12.39 4.22 -10.30
C LEU A 65 -13.42 3.45 -11.15
N ARG A 66 -14.58 4.05 -11.46
CA ARG A 66 -15.61 3.43 -12.31
C ARG A 66 -15.15 3.16 -13.74
N ARG A 67 -14.04 3.76 -14.18
CA ARG A 67 -13.42 3.49 -15.48
C ARG A 67 -12.81 2.10 -15.58
N PHE A 68 -12.51 1.46 -14.45
CA PHE A 68 -11.75 0.23 -14.39
C PHE A 68 -12.63 -0.91 -13.87
N SER A 69 -12.94 -1.89 -14.72
CA SER A 69 -13.78 -3.04 -14.35
C SER A 69 -12.99 -4.24 -13.84
N GLU A 70 -11.73 -4.39 -14.24
CA GLU A 70 -10.89 -5.56 -13.92
C GLU A 70 -9.75 -5.27 -12.94
N GLY A 71 -9.67 -4.03 -12.44
CA GLY A 71 -8.63 -3.54 -11.54
C GLY A 71 -7.64 -2.60 -12.24
N VAL A 72 -6.93 -1.79 -11.45
CA VAL A 72 -5.97 -0.80 -11.97
C VAL A 72 -4.66 -0.81 -11.17
N ILE A 73 -3.55 -0.62 -11.87
CA ILE A 73 -2.25 -0.29 -11.31
C ILE A 73 -2.15 1.22 -11.25
N LEU A 74 -2.10 1.77 -10.04
CA LEU A 74 -1.88 3.20 -9.81
C LEU A 74 -0.41 3.44 -9.45
N ASP A 75 0.28 4.12 -10.35
CA ASP A 75 1.65 4.58 -10.11
C ASP A 75 1.68 5.99 -9.51
N GLU A 76 2.73 6.26 -8.74
CA GLU A 76 2.99 7.56 -8.14
C GLU A 76 1.82 8.10 -7.28
N ILE A 77 1.10 7.20 -6.60
CA ILE A 77 -0.11 7.51 -5.81
C ILE A 77 0.10 8.55 -4.69
N GLN A 78 1.35 8.73 -4.23
CA GLN A 78 1.73 9.80 -3.30
C GLN A 78 1.43 11.19 -3.85
N ARG A 79 1.28 11.35 -5.17
CA ARG A 79 0.92 12.61 -5.82
C ARG A 79 -0.54 13.01 -5.59
N ALA A 80 -1.42 12.08 -5.18
CA ALA A 80 -2.82 12.33 -4.90
C ALA A 80 -3.16 12.09 -3.40
N PRO A 81 -2.65 12.93 -2.48
CA PRO A 81 -3.00 12.85 -1.07
C PRO A 81 -4.51 13.12 -0.90
N GLY A 82 -5.22 12.26 -0.16
CA GLY A 82 -6.68 12.33 -0.02
C GLY A 82 -7.47 11.40 -0.95
N PHE A 83 -6.83 10.77 -1.93
CA PHE A 83 -7.43 9.68 -2.69
C PHE A 83 -7.72 8.48 -1.77
N CYS A 84 -8.99 8.32 -1.37
CA CYS A 84 -9.46 7.21 -0.54
C CYS A 84 -10.51 6.40 -1.31
N PRO A 85 -10.15 5.25 -1.91
CA PRO A 85 -11.10 4.39 -2.60
C PRO A 85 -11.91 3.64 -1.54
N THR A 86 -13.14 4.08 -1.26
CA THR A 86 -14.02 3.43 -0.24
C THR A 86 -14.88 2.29 -0.81
N SER A 87 -14.52 1.72 -1.95
CA SER A 87 -15.43 0.81 -2.66
C SER A 87 -14.71 -0.32 -3.40
N ARG A 88 -14.85 -1.53 -2.81
CA ARG A 88 -14.89 -2.87 -3.42
C ARG A 88 -14.37 -3.00 -4.85
N ALA A 89 -13.08 -2.77 -5.06
CA ALA A 89 -12.41 -3.15 -6.29
C ALA A 89 -10.94 -3.40 -6.01
N TRP A 90 -10.31 -4.19 -6.87
CA TRP A 90 -8.98 -4.74 -6.71
C TRP A 90 -7.95 -3.74 -7.30
N TRP A 91 -7.06 -3.19 -6.48
CA TRP A 91 -6.16 -2.10 -6.86
C TRP A 91 -4.73 -2.40 -6.43
N ILE A 92 -3.76 -2.01 -7.25
CA ILE A 92 -2.34 -2.05 -6.85
C ILE A 92 -1.83 -0.64 -6.68
N ARG A 93 -1.35 -0.33 -5.48
CA ARG A 93 -0.93 1.00 -5.07
C ARG A 93 0.60 1.07 -5.03
N ILE A 94 1.23 1.66 -6.04
CA ILE A 94 2.68 1.88 -6.01
C ILE A 94 2.95 3.18 -5.26
N LEU A 95 3.46 3.06 -4.04
CA LEU A 95 3.88 4.18 -3.19
C LEU A 95 5.39 4.37 -3.33
N CYS A 96 5.79 5.58 -3.71
CA CYS A 96 7.20 5.99 -3.69
C CYS A 96 7.36 7.39 -3.07
N PRO A 97 7.13 7.59 -1.75
CA PRO A 97 7.45 8.86 -1.10
C PRO A 97 8.89 8.83 -0.54
N THR A 98 9.51 10.00 -0.53
CA THR A 98 10.81 10.28 0.08
C THR A 98 10.92 9.71 1.51
N GLY A 99 11.86 8.79 1.71
CA GLY A 99 12.39 8.36 3.03
C GLY A 99 11.47 7.58 3.97
N HIS A 100 10.15 7.58 3.78
CA HIS A 100 9.19 6.98 4.71
C HIS A 100 8.55 5.71 4.11
N GLU A 101 8.77 4.56 4.75
CA GLU A 101 8.37 3.23 4.29
C GLU A 101 7.10 2.73 4.99
N VAL A 102 6.22 2.04 4.25
CA VAL A 102 5.09 1.27 4.80
C VAL A 102 5.03 -0.04 4.02
N ASP A 103 5.17 -1.16 4.72
CA ASP A 103 5.27 -2.49 4.10
C ASP A 103 3.94 -3.01 3.51
N VAL A 104 2.83 -2.83 4.22
CA VAL A 104 1.50 -3.31 3.83
C VAL A 104 0.44 -2.26 4.20
N VAL A 105 -0.65 -2.17 3.43
CA VAL A 105 -1.81 -1.36 3.80
C VAL A 105 -3.04 -2.26 3.77
N ILE A 106 -3.77 -2.31 4.87
CA ILE A 106 -5.01 -3.08 5.01
C ILE A 106 -6.20 -2.17 4.75
N ASP A 107 -7.04 -2.51 3.78
CA ASP A 107 -8.33 -1.85 3.58
C ASP A 107 -9.43 -2.60 4.36
N THR A 108 -10.08 -1.89 5.28
CA THR A 108 -11.19 -2.41 6.11
C THR A 108 -12.57 -2.03 5.56
N GLY A 109 -12.63 -1.34 4.41
CA GLY A 109 -13.84 -0.72 3.85
C GLY A 109 -14.28 0.55 4.58
N ARG A 110 -13.70 0.87 5.75
CA ARG A 110 -13.95 2.10 6.52
C ARG A 110 -12.69 2.95 6.68
N SER A 111 -11.52 2.32 6.70
CA SER A 111 -10.23 2.98 6.84
C SER A 111 -9.11 2.14 6.24
N LEU A 112 -8.07 2.84 5.79
CA LEU A 112 -6.79 2.24 5.41
C LEU A 112 -5.89 2.18 6.64
N VAL A 113 -5.38 1.00 6.97
CA VAL A 113 -4.49 0.78 8.10
C VAL A 113 -3.10 0.44 7.57
N PRO A 114 -2.10 1.33 7.72
CA PRO A 114 -0.73 1.03 7.34
C PRO A 114 -0.14 0.02 8.32
N VAL A 115 0.70 -0.87 7.79
CA VAL A 115 1.37 -1.94 8.51
C VAL A 115 2.85 -1.92 8.16
N GLU A 116 3.68 -1.90 9.19
CA GLU A 116 5.13 -2.06 9.11
C GLU A 116 5.50 -3.45 9.63
N ILE A 117 6.47 -4.13 9.02
CA ILE A 117 6.91 -5.48 9.36
C ILE A 117 8.42 -5.48 9.56
N LYS A 118 8.86 -5.81 10.78
CA LYS A 118 10.28 -5.96 11.11
C LYS A 118 10.58 -7.38 11.60
N SER A 119 11.70 -7.94 11.17
CA SER A 119 12.16 -9.25 11.62
C SER A 119 12.81 -9.22 13.01
N GLY A 120 13.26 -8.04 13.46
CA GLY A 120 13.87 -7.84 14.77
C GLY A 120 12.85 -7.87 15.91
N GLU A 121 13.33 -8.23 17.10
CA GLU A 121 12.55 -8.16 18.34
C GLU A 121 12.54 -6.74 18.92
N THR A 122 13.67 -6.03 18.85
CA THR A 122 13.81 -4.66 19.32
C THR A 122 12.97 -3.71 18.48
N ILE A 123 12.11 -2.94 19.15
CA ILE A 123 11.24 -1.95 18.52
C ILE A 123 11.92 -0.59 18.56
N ASP A 124 12.29 -0.07 17.39
CA ASP A 124 12.85 1.27 17.24
C ASP A 124 11.73 2.31 16.99
N PRO A 125 11.78 3.51 17.61
CA PRO A 125 10.81 4.58 17.36
C PRO A 125 10.68 5.04 15.90
N SER A 126 11.73 4.88 15.09
CA SER A 126 11.76 5.23 13.66
C SER A 126 10.88 4.32 12.80
N PHE A 127 10.57 3.10 13.27
CA PHE A 127 9.68 2.16 12.56
C PHE A 127 8.25 2.70 12.41
N PHE A 128 7.90 3.72 13.21
CA PHE A 128 6.60 4.35 13.17
C PHE A 128 6.57 5.58 12.26
N ASP A 129 7.70 6.07 11.74
CA ASP A 129 7.76 7.31 10.97
C ASP A 129 6.93 7.23 9.69
N GLY A 130 7.05 6.10 8.97
CA GLY A 130 6.23 5.83 7.80
C GLY A 130 4.75 5.61 8.12
N LEU A 131 4.44 4.94 9.22
CA LEU A 131 3.06 4.77 9.70
C LEU A 131 2.43 6.12 10.07
N ARG A 132 3.15 6.98 10.81
CA ARG A 132 2.70 8.34 11.19
C ARG A 132 2.47 9.20 9.96
N TYR A 133 3.41 9.17 9.01
CA TYR A 133 3.29 9.89 7.76
C TYR A 133 2.08 9.41 6.95
N PHE A 134 1.88 8.10 6.82
CA PHE A 134 0.71 7.56 6.12
C PHE A 134 -0.61 7.99 6.76
N ILE A 135 -0.69 7.96 8.10
CA ILE A 135 -1.86 8.42 8.84
C ILE A 135 -2.11 9.92 8.63
N SER A 136 -1.05 10.74 8.53
CA SER A 136 -1.19 12.19 8.29
C SER A 136 -1.71 12.53 6.89
N LEU A 137 -1.58 11.62 5.91
CA LEU A 137 -2.11 11.77 4.56
C LEU A 137 -3.61 11.42 4.43
N GLY A 138 -4.26 10.86 5.48
CA GLY A 138 -5.57 10.19 5.40
C GLY A 138 -6.72 10.80 6.23
N SER A 139 -7.94 10.29 5.98
CA SER A 139 -9.25 10.78 6.50
C SER A 139 -9.57 10.32 7.96
N PRO A 140 -10.47 10.98 8.72
CA PRO A 140 -10.49 11.00 10.19
C PRO A 140 -11.15 9.79 10.90
N ALA A 141 -11.59 8.75 10.17
CA ALA A 141 -12.41 7.69 10.76
C ALA A 141 -11.64 6.70 11.65
N LEU A 142 -10.38 6.40 11.34
CA LEU A 142 -9.54 5.47 12.13
C LEU A 142 -8.06 5.85 11.97
N LYS A 143 -7.52 6.53 12.99
CA LYS A 143 -6.11 6.92 13.07
C LYS A 143 -5.33 5.81 13.74
N THR A 144 -5.08 4.69 13.06
CA THR A 144 -4.28 3.59 13.63
C THR A 144 -3.35 2.98 12.59
N GLY A 145 -2.28 2.33 13.05
CA GLY A 145 -1.35 1.57 12.23
C GLY A 145 -0.85 0.35 13.00
N VAL A 146 -0.29 -0.63 12.29
CA VAL A 146 0.20 -1.88 12.89
C VAL A 146 1.70 -2.00 12.68
N LEU A 147 2.43 -2.39 13.72
CA LEU A 147 3.81 -2.83 13.61
C LEU A 147 3.86 -4.33 13.94
N VAL A 148 4.23 -5.13 12.96
CA VAL A 148 4.50 -6.55 13.12
C VAL A 148 5.98 -6.73 13.41
N HIS A 149 6.33 -7.49 14.46
CA HIS A 149 7.72 -7.71 14.83
C HIS A 149 8.05 -9.20 15.10
N GLY A 150 9.34 -9.51 15.20
CA GLY A 150 9.87 -10.87 15.39
C GLY A 150 9.86 -11.40 16.82
N GLY A 151 9.50 -10.58 17.80
CA GLY A 151 9.44 -10.96 19.22
C GLY A 151 8.10 -11.58 19.62
N GLU A 152 7.81 -11.60 20.93
CA GLU A 152 6.57 -12.18 21.47
C GLU A 152 5.56 -11.13 22.00
N ALA A 153 5.98 -9.88 22.15
CA ALA A 153 5.19 -8.85 22.79
C ALA A 153 3.97 -8.41 21.96
N LEU A 154 2.78 -8.42 22.58
CA LEU A 154 1.56 -7.86 22.00
C LEU A 154 1.08 -6.71 22.86
N TYR A 155 1.16 -5.48 22.34
CA TYR A 155 0.75 -4.28 23.10
C TYR A 155 0.36 -3.12 22.18
N ARG A 156 -0.21 -2.08 22.77
CA ARG A 156 -0.47 -0.81 22.09
C ARG A 156 0.52 0.26 22.54
N ARG A 157 0.99 1.06 21.59
CA ARG A 157 1.77 2.27 21.85
C ARG A 157 1.15 3.41 21.08
N GLU A 158 0.73 4.45 21.79
CA GLU A 158 -0.02 5.57 21.19
C GLU A 158 -1.24 5.04 20.41
N GLN A 159 -1.28 5.31 19.10
CA GLN A 159 -2.31 4.88 18.17
C GLN A 159 -1.94 3.60 17.40
N PHE A 160 -0.76 3.02 17.67
CA PHE A 160 -0.23 1.86 16.97
C PHE A 160 -0.45 0.57 17.74
N VAL A 161 -0.71 -0.49 16.99
CA VAL A 161 -0.81 -1.85 17.51
C VAL A 161 0.47 -2.58 17.18
N ILE A 162 1.24 -2.97 18.19
CA ILE A 162 2.48 -3.75 18.04
C ILE A 162 2.12 -5.20 18.28
N ARG A 163 2.35 -6.08 17.30
CA ARG A 163 2.00 -7.50 17.41
C ARG A 163 3.13 -8.41 16.93
N PRO A 164 3.28 -9.59 17.52
CA PRO A 164 4.20 -10.59 17.01
C PRO A 164 3.63 -11.23 15.74
N TRP A 165 4.50 -11.61 14.81
CA TRP A 165 4.12 -12.14 13.49
C TRP A 165 3.18 -13.36 13.55
N TYR A 166 3.36 -14.26 14.52
CA TYR A 166 2.56 -15.48 14.65
C TYR A 166 1.13 -15.24 15.16
N ARG A 167 0.81 -14.02 15.60
CA ARG A 167 -0.55 -13.61 15.97
C ARG A 167 -1.29 -12.93 14.82
N CYS A 168 -0.73 -12.91 13.60
CA CYS A 168 -1.32 -12.26 12.42
C CYS A 168 -2.16 -13.20 11.54
N VAL A 169 -2.21 -14.49 11.85
CA VAL A 169 -3.07 -15.52 11.25
C VAL A 169 -4.45 -15.56 11.90
#